data_AF-A0A7W0PK28-F1
#
_entry.id   AF-A0A7W0PK28-F1
#
_cell.length_a   1.000
_cell.length_b   1.000
_cell.length_c   1.000
_cell.angle_alpha   90.00
_cell.angle_beta   90.00
_cell.angle_gamma   90.00
#
_symmetry.space_group_name_H-M   'P 1'
#
loop_
_entity.id
_entity.type
_entity.pdbx_description
1 polymer ?
#
loop_
_entity_poly.entity_id
_entity_poly.type
_entity_poly.pdbx_seq_one_letter_code
_entity_poly.pdbx_strand_id
1 'polypeptide(L)'
;MRLSKLLIHLQASLWFVPVLCVLAGAVLSFATIALDRYFDYEALPTSLVGGPDAATVILTTIAASMVSLAALVLTITMLVVQLAMGQFSPRIVQRILRDKPSQLAIGLFVATFVHAILAVREVTNNGDGTGQVPGIAVVTAFLLVLVSIAVLVVYVHHIGQALRVSALIELVGKETRKLLDRVYPDEGPPLVPEPGSPSVVDARESGVITVIRSEELVEEARRVDCRLELVPSLGEFVPAGAPLFRVHGEPTGLDEDRLHDALILQ
;
A
#
# COMPACT_ATOMS: atom_id res chain seq x y z
N MET A 1 3.46 25.29 18.33
CA MET A 1 2.99 24.16 19.16
C MET A 1 1.53 23.75 18.93
N ARG A 2 0.54 24.67 18.85
CA ARG A 2 -0.89 24.30 18.60
C ARG A 2 -1.16 23.80 17.18
N LEU A 3 -0.61 24.45 16.15
CA LEU A 3 -0.73 24.00 14.74
C LEU A 3 -0.07 22.64 14.48
N SER A 4 1.10 22.38 15.09
CA SER A 4 1.80 21.10 14.95
C SER A 4 1.01 19.95 15.58
N LYS A 5 0.35 20.17 16.74
CA LYS A 5 -0.53 19.17 17.36
C LYS A 5 -1.80 18.92 16.54
N LEU A 6 -2.37 19.97 15.94
CA LEU A 6 -3.49 19.87 14.99
C LEU A 6 -3.10 19.09 13.74
N LEU A 7 -1.95 19.40 13.13
CA LEU A 7 -1.43 18.68 11.96
C LEU A 7 -1.14 17.20 12.26
N ILE A 8 -0.60 16.88 13.43
CA ILE A 8 -0.38 15.49 13.87
C ILE A 8 -1.72 14.76 14.10
N HIS A 9 -2.74 15.43 14.66
CA HIS A 9 -4.09 14.86 14.79
C HIS A 9 -4.83 14.72 13.46
N LEU A 10 -4.64 15.67 12.53
CA LEU A 10 -5.19 15.66 11.19
C LEU A 10 -4.54 14.56 10.34
N GLN A 11 -3.22 14.42 10.36
CA GLN A 11 -2.50 13.33 9.69
C GLN A 11 -2.78 11.95 10.31
N ALA A 12 -3.20 11.91 11.57
CA ALA A 12 -3.65 10.69 12.23
C ALA A 12 -5.11 10.30 11.89
N SER A 13 -5.86 11.19 11.22
CA SER A 13 -7.27 11.01 10.88
C SER A 13 -7.45 10.33 9.53
N LEU A 14 -8.35 9.35 9.48
CA LEU A 14 -8.81 8.65 8.27
C LEU A 14 -9.22 9.58 7.12
N TRP A 15 -9.66 10.79 7.44
CA TRP A 15 -10.39 11.66 6.53
C TRP A 15 -9.54 12.76 5.91
N PHE A 16 -8.30 12.95 6.38
CA PHE A 16 -7.48 14.07 5.88
C PHE A 16 -7.08 13.88 4.42
N VAL A 17 -6.56 12.70 4.06
CA VAL A 17 -6.16 12.39 2.68
C VAL A 17 -7.37 12.40 1.73
N PRO A 18 -8.52 11.77 2.05
CA PRO A 18 -9.71 11.86 1.21
C PRO A 18 -10.19 13.29 1.00
N VAL A 19 -10.26 14.12 2.06
CA VAL A 19 -10.68 15.52 1.94
C VAL A 19 -9.73 16.32 1.06
N LEU A 20 -8.42 16.09 1.17
CA LEU A 20 -7.43 16.73 0.32
C LEU A 20 -7.60 16.33 -1.16
N CYS A 21 -7.84 15.04 -1.43
CA CYS A 21 -8.14 14.57 -2.78
C CYS A 21 -9.41 15.21 -3.34
N VAL A 22 -10.46 15.37 -2.53
CA VAL A 22 -11.70 16.05 -2.93
C VAL A 22 -11.45 17.51 -3.27
N LEU A 23 -10.66 18.22 -2.45
CA LEU A 23 -10.26 19.60 -2.75
C LEU A 23 -9.44 19.68 -4.05
N ALA A 24 -8.50 18.77 -4.25
CA ALA A 24 -7.72 18.68 -5.49
C ALA A 24 -8.62 18.38 -6.71
N GLY A 25 -9.60 17.50 -6.57
CA GLY A 25 -10.59 17.19 -7.60
C GLY A 25 -11.49 18.39 -7.94
N ALA A 26 -11.91 19.15 -6.94
CA ALA A 26 -12.66 20.39 -7.14
C ALA A 26 -11.82 21.43 -7.90
N VAL A 27 -10.57 21.63 -7.49
CA VAL A 27 -9.63 22.54 -8.18
C VAL A 27 -9.39 22.10 -9.62
N LEU A 28 -9.17 20.80 -9.84
CA LEU A 28 -9.03 20.23 -11.18
C LEU A 28 -10.28 20.51 -12.03
N SER A 29 -11.47 20.31 -11.46
CA SER A 29 -12.73 20.56 -12.15
C SER A 29 -12.88 22.02 -12.56
N PHE A 30 -12.66 22.96 -11.64
CA PHE A 30 -12.67 24.39 -11.96
C PHE A 30 -11.64 24.76 -13.02
N ALA A 31 -10.45 24.16 -13.00
CA ALA A 31 -9.43 24.38 -14.01
C ALA A 31 -9.88 23.86 -15.39
N THR A 32 -10.47 22.67 -15.47
CA THR A 32 -10.98 22.12 -16.74
C THR A 32 -12.13 22.97 -17.29
N ILE A 33 -13.07 23.41 -16.45
CA ILE A 33 -14.19 24.27 -16.85
C ILE A 33 -13.68 25.64 -17.30
N ALA A 34 -12.69 26.22 -16.61
CA ALA A 34 -12.09 27.49 -17.01
C ALA A 34 -11.37 27.37 -18.37
N LEU A 35 -10.71 26.24 -18.64
CA LEU A 35 -10.12 25.95 -19.95
C LEU A 35 -11.20 25.79 -21.02
N ASP A 36 -12.27 25.04 -20.75
CA ASP A 36 -13.41 24.91 -21.66
C ASP A 36 -13.98 26.28 -22.04
N ARG A 37 -14.18 27.17 -21.05
CA ARG A 37 -14.63 28.56 -21.28
C ARG A 37 -13.64 29.41 -22.06
N TYR A 38 -12.33 29.22 -21.82
CA TYR A 38 -11.29 29.98 -22.52
C TYR A 38 -11.23 29.65 -24.02
N PHE A 39 -11.55 28.40 -24.39
CA PHE A 39 -11.60 27.95 -25.77
C PHE A 39 -13.02 28.00 -26.38
N ASP A 40 -13.95 28.76 -25.79
CA ASP A 40 -15.35 28.87 -26.22
C ASP A 40 -16.05 27.51 -26.44
N TYR A 41 -15.64 26.48 -25.69
CA TYR A 41 -16.11 25.09 -25.82
C TYR A 41 -15.82 24.44 -27.18
N GLU A 42 -14.97 25.03 -28.02
CA GLU A 42 -14.60 24.52 -29.36
C GLU A 42 -13.29 23.71 -29.37
N ALA A 43 -12.59 23.61 -28.23
CA ALA A 43 -11.30 22.92 -28.13
C ALA A 43 -11.33 21.46 -28.60
N LEU A 44 -12.49 20.79 -28.48
CA LEU A 44 -12.68 19.39 -28.83
C LEU A 44 -13.85 19.24 -29.80
N PRO A 45 -13.69 18.43 -30.87
CA PRO A 45 -14.77 18.23 -31.82
C PRO A 45 -15.96 17.53 -31.15
N THR A 46 -17.16 17.99 -31.46
CA THR A 46 -18.44 17.45 -30.97
C THR A 46 -18.62 15.96 -31.27
N SER A 47 -17.94 15.42 -32.28
CA SER A 47 -17.88 13.97 -32.57
C SER A 47 -17.23 13.14 -31.45
N LEU A 48 -16.35 13.73 -30.65
CA LEU A 48 -15.60 13.04 -29.59
C LEU A 48 -16.28 13.15 -28.22
N VAL A 49 -17.01 14.24 -27.99
CA VAL A 49 -17.68 14.57 -26.72
C VAL A 49 -19.14 14.14 -26.71
N GLY A 50 -19.79 14.09 -27.89
CA GLY A 50 -21.21 13.85 -28.02
C GLY A 50 -22.06 15.09 -27.73
N GLY A 51 -23.38 14.96 -27.90
CA GLY A 51 -24.33 16.04 -27.62
C GLY A 51 -24.56 16.28 -26.11
N PRO A 52 -25.23 17.39 -25.73
CA PRO A 52 -25.48 17.75 -24.34
C PRO A 52 -26.18 16.66 -23.51
N ASP A 53 -27.16 15.97 -24.10
CA ASP A 53 -27.86 14.87 -23.42
C ASP A 53 -26.94 13.68 -23.15
N ALA A 54 -26.13 13.29 -24.13
CA ALA A 54 -25.18 12.20 -23.99
C ALA A 54 -24.13 12.53 -22.91
N ALA A 55 -23.57 13.74 -22.93
CA ALA A 55 -22.61 14.19 -21.94
C ALA A 55 -23.20 14.20 -20.52
N THR A 56 -24.44 14.67 -20.36
CA THR A 56 -25.16 14.66 -19.07
C THR A 56 -25.36 13.23 -18.57
N VAL A 57 -25.82 12.33 -19.44
CA VAL A 57 -26.01 10.91 -19.09
C VAL A 57 -24.68 10.25 -18.69
N ILE A 58 -23.61 10.49 -19.44
CA ILE A 58 -22.28 9.95 -19.15
C ILE A 58 -21.78 10.45 -17.80
N LEU A 59 -21.76 11.76 -17.58
CA LEU A 59 -21.23 12.36 -16.35
C LEU A 59 -22.06 11.95 -15.12
N THR A 60 -23.39 11.90 -15.22
CA THR A 60 -24.25 11.43 -14.11
C THR A 60 -24.07 9.93 -13.84
N THR A 61 -23.88 9.11 -14.87
CA THR A 61 -23.55 7.68 -14.73
C THR A 61 -22.20 7.50 -14.04
N ILE A 62 -21.19 8.30 -14.41
CA ILE A 62 -19.88 8.32 -13.75
C ILE A 62 -20.03 8.69 -12.28
N ALA A 63 -20.75 9.78 -11.98
CA ALA A 63 -20.99 10.24 -10.62
C ALA A 63 -21.64 9.14 -9.76
N ALA A 64 -22.73 8.53 -10.23
CA ALA A 64 -23.40 7.44 -9.53
C ALA A 64 -22.48 6.24 -9.29
N SER A 65 -21.69 5.86 -10.30
CA SER A 65 -20.74 4.75 -10.20
C SER A 65 -19.65 5.01 -9.16
N MET A 66 -19.13 6.24 -9.08
CA MET A 66 -18.10 6.61 -8.12
C MET A 66 -18.60 6.55 -6.67
N VAL A 67 -19.85 6.93 -6.40
CA VAL A 67 -20.46 6.79 -5.07
C VAL A 67 -20.50 5.32 -4.65
N SER A 68 -20.91 4.42 -5.55
CA SER A 68 -20.93 2.98 -5.31
C SER A 68 -19.54 2.42 -5.02
N LEU A 69 -18.51 2.84 -5.77
CA LEU A 69 -17.13 2.43 -5.52
C LEU A 69 -16.60 2.94 -4.18
N ALA A 70 -16.89 4.20 -3.82
CA ALA A 70 -16.51 4.76 -2.52
C ALA A 70 -17.18 4.00 -1.37
N ALA A 71 -18.47 3.67 -1.50
CA ALA A 71 -19.20 2.87 -0.52
C ALA A 71 -18.62 1.45 -0.39
N LEU A 72 -18.24 0.82 -1.51
CA LEU A 72 -17.59 -0.49 -1.52
C LEU A 72 -16.26 -0.47 -0.75
N VAL A 73 -15.40 0.51 -1.02
CA VAL A 73 -14.12 0.66 -0.31
C VAL A 73 -14.32 0.89 1.17
N LEU A 74 -15.26 1.77 1.55
CA LEU A 74 -15.60 2.02 2.95
C LEU A 74 -16.11 0.75 3.64
N THR A 75 -16.96 -0.03 2.96
CA THR A 75 -17.52 -1.29 3.47
C THR A 75 -16.40 -2.31 3.71
N ILE A 76 -15.51 -2.51 2.74
CA ILE A 76 -14.37 -3.42 2.87
C ILE A 76 -13.44 -2.95 3.99
N THR A 77 -13.14 -1.66 4.07
CA THR A 77 -12.30 -1.08 5.14
C THR A 77 -12.92 -1.36 6.51
N MET A 78 -14.22 -1.14 6.65
CA MET A 78 -14.95 -1.39 7.90
C MET A 78 -14.96 -2.88 8.25
N LEU A 79 -15.16 -3.77 7.27
CA LEU A 79 -15.11 -5.22 7.47
C LEU A 79 -13.74 -5.68 7.96
N VAL A 80 -12.67 -5.15 7.38
CA VAL A 80 -11.29 -5.43 7.82
C VAL A 80 -11.04 -4.92 9.24
N VAL A 81 -11.57 -3.74 9.59
CA VAL A 81 -11.52 -3.20 10.96
C VAL A 81 -12.29 -4.09 11.95
N GLN A 82 -13.47 -4.59 11.56
CA GLN A 82 -14.27 -5.50 12.38
C GLN A 82 -13.55 -6.83 12.63
N LEU A 83 -12.97 -7.43 11.58
CA LEU A 83 -12.14 -8.64 11.71
C LEU A 83 -10.92 -8.39 12.61
N ALA A 84 -10.28 -7.23 12.46
CA ALA A 84 -9.14 -6.84 13.29
C ALA A 84 -9.51 -6.72 14.78
N MET A 85 -10.66 -6.14 15.11
CA MET A 85 -11.14 -6.05 16.48
C MET A 85 -11.55 -7.40 17.07
N GLY A 86 -12.10 -8.30 16.24
CA GLY A 86 -12.58 -9.61 16.68
C GLY A 86 -11.49 -10.66 16.86
N GLN A 87 -10.39 -10.56 16.11
CA GLN A 87 -9.32 -11.57 16.12
C GLN A 87 -7.96 -11.04 16.61
N PHE A 88 -7.78 -9.73 16.77
CA PHE A 88 -6.47 -9.13 17.09
C PHE A 88 -6.53 -8.02 18.15
N SER A 89 -5.36 -7.57 18.59
CA SER A 89 -5.20 -6.49 19.58
C SER A 89 -5.70 -5.13 19.05
N PRO A 90 -6.31 -4.26 19.88
CA PRO A 90 -6.79 -2.92 19.49
C PRO A 90 -5.75 -2.00 18.84
N ARG A 91 -4.45 -2.31 18.98
CA ARG A 91 -3.33 -1.55 18.39
C ARG A 91 -3.26 -1.70 16.86
N ILE A 92 -3.66 -2.86 16.32
CA ILE A 92 -3.65 -3.13 14.86
C ILE A 92 -4.72 -2.32 14.14
N VAL A 93 -5.87 -2.10 14.79
CA VAL A 93 -7.01 -1.36 14.25
C VAL A 93 -6.61 0.07 13.88
N GLN A 94 -5.82 0.75 14.73
CA GLN A 94 -5.36 2.11 14.45
C GLN A 94 -4.47 2.20 13.20
N ARG A 95 -3.78 1.11 12.85
CA ARG A 95 -2.90 1.06 11.69
C ARG A 95 -3.68 0.80 10.40
N ILE A 96 -4.69 -0.08 10.45
CA ILE A 96 -5.64 -0.30 9.35
C ILE A 96 -6.39 0.99 9.01
N LEU A 97 -6.82 1.74 10.03
CA LEU A 97 -7.47 3.04 9.84
C LEU A 97 -6.54 4.11 9.23
N ARG A 98 -5.22 3.91 9.26
CA ARG A 98 -4.23 4.82 8.67
C ARG A 98 -3.66 4.31 7.34
N ASP A 99 -4.29 3.31 6.74
CA ASP A 99 -3.86 2.76 5.47
C ASP A 99 -4.00 3.78 4.34
N LYS A 100 -2.86 4.27 3.83
CA LYS A 100 -2.81 5.32 2.79
C LYS A 100 -3.43 4.87 1.46
N PRO A 101 -3.20 3.64 0.96
CA PRO A 101 -3.84 3.15 -0.25
C PRO A 101 -5.38 3.20 -0.17
N SER A 102 -5.96 2.75 0.94
CA SER A 102 -7.41 2.84 1.18
C SER A 102 -7.91 4.28 1.12
N GLN A 103 -7.22 5.20 1.81
CA GLN A 103 -7.56 6.62 1.83
C GLN A 103 -7.44 7.29 0.45
N LEU A 104 -6.43 6.94 -0.34
CA LEU A 104 -6.24 7.44 -1.71
C LEU A 104 -7.32 6.92 -2.65
N ALA A 105 -7.72 5.65 -2.53
CA ALA A 105 -8.81 5.10 -3.34
C ALA A 105 -10.14 5.82 -3.05
N ILE A 106 -10.51 5.99 -1.78
CA ILE A 106 -11.69 6.77 -1.38
C ILE A 106 -11.58 8.20 -1.91
N GLY A 107 -10.44 8.85 -1.68
CA GLY A 107 -10.20 10.22 -2.10
C GLY A 107 -10.35 10.42 -3.60
N LEU A 108 -9.79 9.53 -4.41
CA LEU A 108 -9.88 9.58 -5.87
C LEU A 108 -11.32 9.36 -6.36
N PHE A 109 -12.05 8.40 -5.81
CA PHE A 109 -13.42 8.12 -6.24
C PHE A 109 -14.35 9.29 -5.92
N VAL A 110 -14.23 9.86 -4.71
CA VAL A 110 -15.03 11.04 -4.33
C VAL A 110 -14.58 12.29 -5.12
N ALA A 111 -13.29 12.46 -5.41
CA ALA A 111 -12.79 13.53 -6.28
C ALA A 111 -13.37 13.44 -7.69
N THR A 112 -13.41 12.24 -8.26
CA THR A 112 -13.99 11.97 -9.59
C THR A 112 -15.50 12.24 -9.59
N PHE A 113 -16.19 11.85 -8.52
CA PHE A 113 -17.60 12.19 -8.33
C PHE A 113 -17.83 13.71 -8.33
N VAL A 114 -17.05 14.47 -7.54
CA VAL A 114 -17.17 15.92 -7.47
C VAL A 114 -16.89 16.57 -8.82
N HIS A 115 -15.84 16.13 -9.52
CA HIS A 115 -15.53 16.57 -10.88
C HIS A 115 -16.70 16.35 -11.83
N ALA A 116 -17.29 15.15 -11.83
CA ALA A 116 -18.41 14.82 -12.70
C ALA A 116 -19.65 15.69 -12.41
N ILE A 117 -20.01 15.89 -11.14
CA ILE A 117 -21.16 16.74 -10.77
C ILE A 117 -20.94 18.21 -11.13
N LEU A 118 -19.72 18.73 -10.93
CA LEU A 118 -19.39 20.10 -11.33
C LEU A 118 -19.42 20.26 -12.86
N ALA A 119 -18.93 19.28 -13.61
CA ALA A 119 -18.99 19.28 -15.07
C ALA A 119 -20.44 19.22 -15.58
N VAL A 120 -21.33 18.45 -14.94
CA VAL A 120 -22.77 18.41 -15.32
C VAL A 120 -23.40 19.79 -15.24
N ARG A 121 -23.03 20.61 -14.26
CA ARG A 121 -23.60 21.97 -14.12
C ARG A 121 -23.25 22.90 -15.27
N GLU A 122 -22.19 22.62 -16.01
CA GLU A 122 -21.75 23.43 -17.14
C GLU A 122 -22.40 22.97 -18.46
N VAL A 123 -22.99 21.78 -18.50
CA VAL A 123 -23.73 21.30 -19.67
C VAL A 123 -25.03 22.09 -19.81
N THR A 124 -25.20 22.78 -20.93
CA THR A 124 -26.43 23.51 -21.25
C THR A 124 -27.13 22.83 -22.42
N ASN A 125 -28.41 22.51 -22.29
CA ASN A 125 -29.25 21.98 -23.36
C ASN A 125 -30.38 22.96 -23.70
N ASN A 126 -30.47 23.38 -24.96
CA ASN A 126 -31.48 24.33 -25.44
C ASN A 126 -32.81 23.65 -25.86
N GLY A 127 -32.91 22.32 -25.76
CA GLY A 127 -34.12 21.54 -26.04
C GLY A 127 -34.31 21.13 -27.51
N ASP A 128 -33.46 21.62 -28.41
CA ASP A 128 -33.44 21.31 -29.84
C ASP A 128 -32.24 20.40 -30.23
N GLY A 129 -31.56 19.82 -29.23
CA GLY A 129 -30.33 19.04 -29.41
C GLY A 129 -29.09 19.92 -29.59
N THR A 130 -29.24 21.25 -29.61
CA THR A 130 -28.12 22.19 -29.54
C THR A 130 -27.84 22.58 -28.09
N GLY A 131 -26.59 22.90 -27.81
CA GLY A 131 -26.17 23.24 -26.46
C GLY A 131 -24.66 23.28 -26.32
N GLN A 132 -24.21 23.69 -25.13
CA GLN A 132 -22.80 23.78 -24.80
C GLN A 132 -22.41 22.60 -23.93
N VAL A 133 -21.29 21.96 -24.29
CA VAL A 133 -20.75 20.82 -23.57
C VAL A 133 -19.29 21.10 -23.22
N PRO A 134 -18.88 20.97 -21.94
CA PRO A 134 -17.49 21.14 -21.53
C PRO A 134 -16.67 19.91 -21.95
N GLY A 135 -16.15 19.94 -23.18
CA GLY A 135 -15.44 18.81 -23.78
C GLY A 135 -14.22 18.37 -22.98
N ILE A 136 -13.42 19.32 -22.49
CA ILE A 136 -12.21 19.04 -21.72
C ILE A 136 -12.59 18.39 -20.38
N ALA A 137 -13.63 18.91 -19.72
CA ALA A 137 -14.15 18.31 -18.49
C ALA A 137 -14.67 16.87 -18.69
N VAL A 138 -15.36 16.59 -19.81
CA VAL A 138 -15.85 15.25 -20.16
C VAL A 138 -14.69 14.28 -20.41
N VAL A 139 -13.70 14.66 -21.23
CA VAL A 139 -12.51 13.81 -21.48
C VAL A 139 -11.73 13.57 -20.19
N THR A 140 -11.61 14.60 -19.35
CA THR A 140 -10.97 14.47 -18.03
C THR A 140 -11.74 13.50 -17.13
N ALA A 141 -13.07 13.54 -17.15
CA ALA A 141 -13.90 12.59 -16.41
C ALA A 141 -13.67 11.15 -16.88
N PHE A 142 -13.57 10.91 -18.20
CA PHE A 142 -13.21 9.59 -18.74
C PHE A 142 -11.83 9.11 -18.27
N LEU A 143 -10.83 9.99 -18.30
CA LEU A 143 -9.49 9.66 -17.81
C LEU A 143 -9.52 9.31 -16.31
N LEU A 144 -10.23 10.09 -15.50
CA LEU A 144 -10.39 9.83 -14.07
C LEU A 144 -11.11 8.52 -13.77
N VAL A 145 -12.06 8.10 -14.62
CA VAL A 145 -12.72 6.79 -14.51
C VAL A 145 -11.73 5.66 -14.79
N LEU A 146 -10.91 5.76 -15.84
CA LEU A 146 -9.89 4.75 -16.14
C LEU A 146 -8.88 4.61 -14.99
N VAL A 147 -8.43 5.74 -14.43
CA VAL A 147 -7.55 5.75 -13.26
C VAL A 147 -8.26 5.15 -12.04
N SER A 148 -9.54 5.48 -11.83
CA SER A 148 -10.35 4.91 -10.75
C SER A 148 -10.47 3.38 -10.84
N ILE A 149 -10.67 2.83 -12.03
CA ILE A 149 -10.71 1.37 -12.25
C ILE A 149 -9.36 0.73 -11.92
N ALA A 150 -8.25 1.31 -12.39
CA ALA A 150 -6.91 0.80 -12.08
C ALA A 150 -6.63 0.82 -10.56
N VAL A 151 -6.97 1.92 -9.89
CA VAL A 151 -6.83 2.07 -8.44
C VAL A 151 -7.71 1.08 -7.69
N LEU A 152 -8.93 0.79 -8.17
CA LEU A 152 -9.79 -0.23 -7.58
C LEU A 152 -9.14 -1.61 -7.63
N VAL A 153 -8.57 -2.01 -8.77
CA VAL A 153 -7.89 -3.31 -8.91
C VAL A 153 -6.70 -3.41 -7.96
N VAL A 154 -5.88 -2.35 -7.89
CA VAL A 154 -4.75 -2.28 -6.96
C VAL A 154 -5.21 -2.34 -5.50
N TYR A 155 -6.29 -1.63 -5.17
CA TYR A 155 -6.87 -1.62 -3.82
C TYR A 155 -7.36 -3.01 -3.41
N VAL A 156 -8.06 -3.72 -4.30
CA VAL A 156 -8.52 -5.10 -4.04
C VAL A 156 -7.34 -6.04 -3.82
N HIS A 157 -6.25 -5.89 -4.59
CA HIS A 157 -5.04 -6.67 -4.37
C HIS A 157 -4.38 -6.36 -3.01
N HIS A 158 -4.22 -5.07 -2.69
CA HIS A 158 -3.64 -4.59 -1.43
C HIS A 158 -4.40 -5.11 -0.21
N ILE A 159 -5.73 -4.95 -0.21
CA ILE A 159 -6.55 -5.36 0.93
C ILE A 159 -6.58 -6.89 1.09
N GLY A 160 -6.53 -7.64 -0.03
CA GLY A 160 -6.41 -9.09 -0.02
C GLY A 160 -5.11 -9.58 0.61
N GLN A 161 -4.01 -8.84 0.45
CA GLN A 161 -2.73 -9.12 1.13
C GLN A 161 -2.77 -8.70 2.60
N ALA A 162 -3.38 -7.56 2.93
CA ALA A 162 -3.52 -7.06 4.30
C ALA A 162 -4.35 -8.00 5.21
N LEU A 163 -5.28 -8.76 4.62
CA LEU A 163 -6.05 -9.81 5.29
C LEU A 163 -5.22 -11.07 5.61
N ARG A 164 -4.01 -11.23 5.07
CA ARG A 164 -3.12 -12.35 5.43
C ARG A 164 -2.47 -12.06 6.78
N VAL A 165 -2.73 -12.93 7.76
CA VAL A 165 -2.21 -12.88 9.14
C VAL A 165 -0.68 -12.68 9.18
N SER A 166 0.04 -13.24 8.22
CA SER A 166 1.50 -13.11 8.09
C SER A 166 1.96 -11.66 7.90
N ALA A 167 1.25 -10.87 7.07
CA ALA A 167 1.59 -9.47 6.83
C ALA A 167 1.38 -8.62 8.10
N LEU A 168 0.37 -8.95 8.91
CA LEU A 168 0.10 -8.29 10.18
C LEU A 168 1.19 -8.58 11.22
N ILE A 169 1.66 -9.83 11.31
CA ILE A 169 2.74 -10.22 12.22
C ILE A 169 4.04 -9.49 11.85
N GLU A 170 4.39 -9.46 10.56
CA GLU A 170 5.58 -8.77 10.07
C GLU A 170 5.52 -7.25 10.33
N LEU A 171 4.35 -6.65 10.12
CA LEU A 171 4.09 -5.23 10.34
C LEU A 171 4.32 -4.82 11.80
N VAL A 172 3.84 -5.63 12.75
CA VAL A 172 4.03 -5.43 14.20
C VAL A 172 5.48 -5.72 14.59
N GLY A 173 6.09 -6.78 14.05
CA GLY A 173 7.48 -7.13 14.29
C GLY A 173 8.44 -6.01 13.90
N LYS A 174 8.25 -5.42 12.71
CA LYS A 174 9.07 -4.32 12.19
C LYS A 174 8.94 -3.04 13.01
N GLU A 175 7.73 -2.72 13.47
CA GLU A 175 7.49 -1.55 14.33
C GLU A 175 8.10 -1.74 15.72
N THR A 176 8.03 -2.96 16.26
CA THR A 176 8.64 -3.32 17.54
C THR A 176 10.16 -3.24 17.47
N ARG A 177 10.81 -3.75 16.41
CA ARG A 177 12.26 -3.61 16.20
C ARG A 177 12.70 -2.16 16.12
N LYS A 178 12.05 -1.35 15.29
CA LYS A 178 12.36 0.10 15.21
C LYS A 178 12.22 0.81 16.54
N LEU A 179 11.24 0.41 17.36
CA LEU A 179 11.08 0.96 18.69
C LEU A 179 12.19 0.47 19.63
N LEU A 180 12.60 -0.79 19.53
CA LEU A 180 13.71 -1.36 20.27
C LEU A 180 15.01 -0.61 19.96
N ASP A 181 15.36 -0.44 18.68
CA ASP A 181 16.56 0.29 18.22
C ASP A 181 16.56 1.75 18.71
N ARG A 182 15.38 2.36 18.82
CA ARG A 182 15.23 3.74 19.28
C ARG A 182 15.33 3.88 20.80
N VAL A 183 14.82 2.91 21.54
CA VAL A 183 14.80 2.92 23.03
C VAL A 183 16.11 2.38 23.60
N TYR A 184 16.74 1.43 22.91
CA TYR A 184 18.00 0.79 23.26
C TYR A 184 18.98 0.91 22.08
N PRO A 185 19.53 2.12 21.83
CA PRO A 185 20.46 2.35 20.73
C PRO A 185 21.86 1.74 20.95
N ASP A 186 22.21 1.43 22.20
CA ASP A 186 23.42 0.68 22.53
C ASP A 186 23.10 -0.82 22.51
N GLU A 187 23.79 -1.58 21.64
CA GLU A 187 23.68 -3.06 21.54
C GLU A 187 24.20 -3.79 22.80
N GLY A 188 24.57 -3.04 23.84
CA GLY A 188 25.30 -3.55 25.00
C GLY A 188 26.75 -3.87 24.63
N PRO A 189 27.57 -4.28 25.63
CA PRO A 189 28.88 -4.81 25.34
C PRO A 189 28.74 -6.06 24.46
N PRO A 190 29.61 -6.26 23.45
CA PRO A 190 29.59 -7.46 22.63
C PRO A 190 29.62 -8.68 23.55
N LEU A 191 28.71 -9.64 23.33
CA LEU A 191 28.80 -10.92 24.03
C LEU A 191 30.16 -11.51 23.68
N VAL A 192 31.04 -11.59 24.67
CA VAL A 192 32.29 -12.33 24.52
C VAL A 192 31.89 -13.80 24.44
N PRO A 193 32.03 -14.47 23.28
CA PRO A 193 31.69 -15.87 23.19
C PRO A 193 32.54 -16.65 24.19
N GLU A 194 31.92 -17.54 24.96
CA GLU A 194 32.66 -18.39 25.89
C GLU A 194 33.69 -19.22 25.09
N PRO A 195 34.92 -19.43 25.61
CA PRO A 195 35.92 -20.23 24.91
C PRO A 195 35.37 -21.61 24.56
N GLY A 196 35.29 -21.93 23.27
CA GLY A 196 34.69 -23.18 22.75
C GLY A 196 33.26 -23.06 22.24
N SER A 197 32.67 -21.86 22.25
CA SER A 197 31.36 -21.62 21.61
C SER A 197 31.46 -21.80 20.09
N PRO A 198 30.52 -22.53 19.45
CA PRO A 198 30.50 -22.65 17.99
C PRO A 198 30.30 -21.27 17.35
N SER A 199 30.94 -21.04 16.20
CA SER A 199 30.73 -19.81 15.41
C SER A 199 29.28 -19.77 14.94
N VAL A 200 28.64 -18.61 14.98
CA VAL A 200 27.22 -18.46 14.62
C VAL A 200 27.12 -17.65 13.33
N VAL A 201 26.29 -18.13 12.39
CA VAL A 201 25.87 -17.38 11.21
C VAL A 201 24.45 -16.92 11.43
N ASP A 202 24.23 -15.60 11.44
CA ASP A 202 22.93 -14.99 11.75
C ASP A 202 22.11 -14.69 10.49
N ALA A 203 20.78 -14.68 10.61
CA ALA A 203 19.87 -14.35 9.52
C ALA A 203 20.00 -12.88 9.08
N ARG A 204 20.23 -12.66 7.78
CA ARG A 204 20.29 -11.30 7.21
C ARG A 204 18.93 -10.61 7.19
N GLU A 205 17.88 -11.38 6.93
CA GLU A 205 16.52 -10.89 6.77
C GLU A 205 15.55 -11.72 7.61
N SER A 206 14.37 -11.16 7.90
CA SER A 206 13.32 -11.89 8.61
C SER A 206 12.46 -12.64 7.60
N GLY A 207 12.12 -13.89 7.87
CA GLY A 207 11.22 -14.66 7.01
C GLY A 207 10.97 -16.06 7.52
N VAL A 208 10.11 -16.79 6.85
CA VAL A 208 9.85 -18.21 7.10
C VAL A 208 10.76 -19.04 6.22
N ILE A 209 11.43 -20.05 6.79
CA ILE A 209 12.24 -20.97 6.00
C ILE A 209 11.30 -21.84 5.15
N THR A 210 11.33 -21.61 3.84
CA THR A 210 10.48 -22.34 2.88
C THR A 210 11.24 -23.42 2.13
N VAL A 211 12.55 -23.25 1.97
CA VAL A 211 13.42 -24.19 1.27
C VAL A 211 14.76 -24.28 1.98
N ILE A 212 15.25 -25.51 2.12
CA ILE A 212 16.59 -25.83 2.63
C ILE A 212 17.28 -26.68 1.55
N ARG A 213 18.34 -26.15 0.93
CA ARG A 213 19.13 -26.89 -0.06
C ARG A 213 20.23 -27.69 0.64
N SER A 214 19.83 -28.81 1.23
CA SER A 214 20.72 -29.65 2.05
C SER A 214 21.97 -30.13 1.32
N GLU A 215 21.90 -30.37 0.01
CA GLU A 215 23.05 -30.79 -0.80
C GLU A 215 24.14 -29.71 -0.86
N GLU A 216 23.76 -28.46 -1.16
CA GLU A 216 24.66 -27.30 -1.19
C GLU A 216 25.29 -27.05 0.19
N LEU A 217 24.50 -27.17 1.27
CA LEU A 217 24.99 -27.03 2.64
C LEU A 217 26.01 -28.11 3.02
N VAL A 218 25.79 -29.36 2.59
CA VAL A 218 26.69 -30.48 2.88
C VAL A 218 27.98 -30.38 2.06
N GLU A 219 27.89 -29.94 0.81
CA GLU A 219 29.07 -29.68 -0.03
C GLU A 219 29.98 -28.62 0.59
N GLU A 220 29.39 -27.53 1.05
CA GLU A 220 30.13 -26.44 1.69
C GLU A 220 30.74 -26.88 3.03
N ALA A 221 29.99 -27.62 3.85
CA ALA A 221 30.49 -28.19 5.10
C ALA A 221 31.67 -29.15 4.88
N ARG A 222 31.62 -29.99 3.84
CA ARG A 222 32.73 -30.91 3.48
C ARG A 222 33.95 -30.16 2.97
N ARG A 223 33.75 -29.06 2.22
CA ARG A 223 34.85 -28.27 1.66
C ARG A 223 35.74 -27.65 2.75
N VAL A 224 35.13 -27.25 3.86
CA VAL A 224 35.79 -26.57 4.98
C VAL A 224 36.03 -27.51 6.18
N ASP A 225 35.70 -28.80 6.04
CA ASP A 225 35.78 -29.81 7.10
C ASP A 225 35.12 -29.35 8.42
N CYS A 226 33.91 -28.81 8.32
CA CYS A 226 33.15 -28.31 9.46
C CYS A 226 31.78 -29.00 9.58
N ARG A 227 31.18 -28.93 10.77
CA ARG A 227 29.79 -29.39 11.00
C ARG A 227 28.87 -28.20 11.14
N LEU A 228 27.92 -28.08 10.22
CA LEU A 228 26.83 -27.11 10.28
C LEU A 228 25.64 -27.70 11.05
N GLU A 229 25.21 -26.99 12.09
CA GLU A 229 23.94 -27.24 12.79
C GLU A 229 22.96 -26.13 12.41
N LEU A 230 21.97 -26.47 11.59
CA LEU A 230 20.85 -25.57 11.29
C LEU A 230 19.98 -25.46 12.55
N VAL A 231 19.90 -24.26 13.11
CA VAL A 231 19.15 -23.98 14.35
C VAL A 231 17.63 -23.97 14.11
N PRO A 232 17.09 -23.29 13.08
CA PRO A 232 15.66 -23.28 12.78
C PRO A 232 15.21 -24.44 11.87
N SER A 233 13.96 -24.86 12.01
CA SER A 233 13.34 -25.91 11.19
C SER A 233 12.64 -25.36 9.94
N LEU A 234 12.38 -26.23 8.95
CA LEU A 234 11.55 -25.89 7.79
C LEU A 234 10.15 -25.45 8.25
N GLY A 235 9.68 -24.30 7.75
CA GLY A 235 8.41 -23.69 8.15
C GLY A 235 8.50 -22.82 9.41
N GLU A 236 9.66 -22.70 10.03
CA GLU A 236 9.88 -21.84 11.19
C GLU A 236 10.17 -20.39 10.77
N PHE A 237 9.63 -19.42 11.51
CA PHE A 237 9.91 -18.01 11.31
C PHE A 237 11.22 -17.64 11.99
N VAL A 238 12.16 -17.10 11.21
CA VAL A 238 13.46 -16.65 11.68
C VAL A 238 13.51 -15.13 11.59
N PRO A 239 13.76 -14.43 12.71
CA PRO A 239 13.99 -13.01 12.68
C PRO A 239 15.39 -12.64 12.18
N ALA A 240 15.52 -11.48 11.52
CA ALA A 240 16.84 -10.91 11.19
C ALA A 240 17.69 -10.75 12.46
N GLY A 241 18.95 -11.15 12.38
CA GLY A 241 19.91 -11.21 13.49
C GLY A 241 19.76 -12.43 14.40
N ALA A 242 18.86 -13.38 14.09
CA ALA A 242 18.76 -14.63 14.83
C ALA A 242 19.69 -15.70 14.25
N PRO A 243 20.19 -16.65 15.07
CA PRO A 243 21.10 -17.69 14.61
C PRO A 243 20.45 -18.61 13.56
N LEU A 244 21.03 -18.70 12.36
CA LEU A 244 20.69 -19.69 11.33
C LEU A 244 21.52 -20.96 11.49
N PHE A 245 22.83 -20.80 11.59
CA PHE A 245 23.75 -21.93 11.71
C PHE A 245 24.65 -21.78 12.93
N ARG A 246 24.89 -22.89 13.62
CA ARG A 246 26.03 -23.08 14.51
C ARG A 246 27.07 -23.91 13.80
N VAL A 247 28.26 -23.35 13.64
CA VAL A 247 29.39 -23.96 12.97
C VAL A 247 30.34 -24.53 14.01
N HIS A 248 30.48 -25.84 13.99
CA HIS A 248 31.38 -26.58 14.87
C HIS A 248 32.66 -26.95 14.09
N GLY A 249 33.83 -26.55 14.60
CA GLY A 249 35.14 -26.74 13.95
C GLY A 249 35.89 -25.42 13.75
N GLU A 250 36.94 -25.42 12.93
CA GLU A 250 37.63 -24.21 12.49
C GLU A 250 37.02 -23.74 11.16
N PRO A 251 36.19 -22.68 11.11
CA PRO A 251 35.50 -22.23 9.90
C PRO A 251 36.43 -21.44 8.95
N THR A 252 37.69 -21.86 8.81
CA THR A 252 38.69 -21.13 8.06
C THR A 252 38.37 -21.18 6.56
N GLY A 253 37.67 -20.15 6.07
CA GLY A 253 37.26 -20.01 4.68
C GLY A 253 35.81 -20.41 4.38
N LEU A 254 34.92 -20.47 5.38
CA LEU A 254 33.48 -20.64 5.18
C LEU A 254 32.88 -19.46 4.41
N ASP A 255 32.08 -19.74 3.37
CA ASP A 255 31.39 -18.72 2.59
C ASP A 255 29.96 -18.52 3.12
N GLU A 256 29.73 -17.45 3.86
CA GLU A 256 28.41 -17.12 4.41
C GLU A 256 27.38 -16.83 3.32
N ASP A 257 27.78 -16.28 2.17
CA ASP A 257 26.84 -15.99 1.08
C ASP A 257 26.24 -17.28 0.53
N ARG A 258 27.05 -18.34 0.38
CA ARG A 258 26.57 -19.67 -0.04
C ARG A 258 25.62 -20.30 0.97
N LEU A 259 25.83 -20.08 2.27
CA LEU A 259 24.94 -20.56 3.32
C LEU A 259 23.59 -19.83 3.29
N HIS A 260 23.59 -18.54 3.00
CA HIS A 260 22.36 -17.77 2.83
C HIS A 260 21.60 -18.14 1.55
N ASP A 261 22.29 -18.32 0.41
CA ASP A 261 21.66 -18.70 -0.86
C ASP A 261 21.02 -20.10 -0.84
N ALA A 262 21.55 -20.98 0.02
CA ALA A 262 21.01 -22.32 0.25
C ALA A 262 19.71 -22.32 1.08
N LEU A 263 19.34 -21.20 1.70
CA LEU A 263 18.10 -21.01 2.46
C LEU A 263 17.20 -19.98 1.79
N ILE A 264 15.92 -20.33 1.58
CA ILE A 264 14.93 -19.37 1.06
C ILE A 264 14.03 -18.93 2.20
N LEU A 265 14.16 -17.66 2.59
CA LEU A 265 13.30 -16.96 3.54
C LEU A 265 12.21 -16.20 2.77
N GLN A 266 10.94 -16.39 3.14
CA GLN A 266 9.78 -15.69 2.55
C GLN A 266 8.89 -15.03 3.60
#